data_AF-A0A538EH15-F1
#
_entry.id   AF-A0A538EH15-F1
#
_cell.length_a   1.000
_cell.length_b   1.000
_cell.length_c   1.000
_cell.angle_alpha   90.00
_cell.angle_beta   90.00
_cell.angle_gamma   90.00
#
_symmetry.space_group_name_H-M   'P 1'
#
loop_
_entity.id
_entity.type
_entity.pdbx_description
1 polymer ?
#
loop_
_entity_poly.entity_id
_entity_poly.type
_entity_poly.pdbx_seq_one_letter_code
_entity_poly.pdbx_strand_id
1 'polypeptide(L)' 'MESVALSEDRARAFDEWVAMRLSDWPVADIRALDQWLLAESHFEFIPAVRAALQERAERGSLGAA' A
#
# COMPACT_ATOMS: atom_id res chain seq x y z
N MET A 1 5.19 15.20 24.11
CA MET A 1 5.87 14.36 23.11
C MET A 1 5.09 13.08 22.78
N GLU A 2 3.81 12.97 23.12
CA GLU A 2 2.98 11.77 22.88
C GLU A 2 2.25 11.78 21.53
N SER A 3 2.12 12.93 20.87
CA SER A 3 1.28 13.07 19.66
C SER A 3 1.92 12.52 18.38
N VAL A 4 3.25 12.54 18.27
CA VAL A 4 3.95 12.06 17.06
C VAL A 4 3.94 10.53 17.01
N ALA A 5 4.23 9.87 18.13
CA ALA A 5 4.23 8.42 18.22
C ALA A 5 2.84 7.81 17.94
N LEU A 6 1.76 8.46 18.38
CA LEU A 6 0.38 8.04 18.05
C LEU A 6 0.03 8.24 16.57
N SER A 7 0.65 9.22 15.91
CA SER A 7 0.47 9.45 14.47
C SER A 7 1.21 8.41 13.64
N GLU A 8 2.41 8.02 14.06
CA GLU A 8 3.22 6.97 13.41
C GLU A 8 2.56 5.59 13.55
N ASP A 9 2.04 5.26 14.74
CA ASP A 9 1.35 4.00 14.95
C ASP A 9 0.08 3.88 14.11
N ARG A 10 -0.67 4.99 13.96
CA ARG A 10 -1.83 5.05 13.07
C ARG A 10 -1.45 4.90 11.60
N ALA A 11 -0.36 5.52 11.16
CA ALA A 11 0.13 5.40 9.79
C ALA A 11 0.51 3.94 9.47
N ARG A 12 1.23 3.28 10.39
CA ARG A 12 1.56 1.86 10.26
C ARG A 12 0.32 0.97 10.22
N ALA A 13 -0.63 1.17 11.14
CA ALA A 13 -1.87 0.40 11.16
C ALA A 13 -2.69 0.58 9.87
N PHE A 14 -2.63 1.77 9.28
CA PHE A 14 -3.26 2.05 7.99
C PHE A 14 -2.55 1.31 6.84
N ASP A 15 -1.22 1.36 6.78
CA ASP A 15 -0.44 0.64 5.76
C ASP A 15 -0.69 -0.87 5.82
N GLU A 16 -0.69 -1.45 7.02
CA GLU A 16 -1.01 -2.87 7.26
C GLU A 16 -2.42 -3.22 6.80
N TRP A 17 -3.40 -2.35 7.09
CA TRP A 17 -4.78 -2.53 6.66
C TRP A 17 -4.91 -2.49 5.13
N VAL A 18 -4.24 -1.56 4.45
CA VAL A 18 -4.23 -1.46 2.98
C VAL A 18 -3.58 -2.70 2.37
N ALA A 19 -2.42 -3.12 2.88
CA ALA A 19 -1.71 -4.31 2.40
C ALA A 19 -2.57 -5.58 2.51
N MET A 20 -3.23 -5.77 3.65
CA MET A 20 -4.17 -6.88 3.86
C MET A 20 -5.38 -6.79 2.92
N ARG A 21 -5.93 -5.59 2.69
CA ARG A 21 -7.10 -5.43 1.83
C ARG A 21 -6.81 -5.74 0.36
N LEU A 22 -5.59 -5.46 -0.07
CA LEU A 22 -5.11 -5.68 -1.43
C LEU A 22 -4.42 -7.05 -1.62
N SER A 23 -4.36 -7.90 -0.58
CA SER A 23 -3.66 -9.20 -0.61
C SER A 23 -4.25 -10.21 -1.58
N ASP A 24 -5.52 -10.03 -1.96
CA ASP A 24 -6.23 -10.92 -2.88
C ASP A 24 -6.38 -10.31 -4.27
N TRP A 25 -6.01 -9.04 -4.43
CA TRP A 25 -6.19 -8.31 -5.69
C TRP A 25 -5.10 -8.71 -6.69
N PRO A 26 -5.43 -8.88 -7.98
CA PRO A 26 -4.44 -8.95 -9.05
C PRO A 26 -3.56 -7.69 -9.07
N VAL A 27 -2.27 -7.84 -9.38
CA VAL A 27 -1.32 -6.71 -9.49
C VAL A 27 -1.81 -5.66 -10.50
N ALA A 28 -2.49 -6.07 -11.57
CA ALA A 28 -3.07 -5.16 -12.55
C ALA A 28 -4.14 -4.24 -11.94
N ASP A 29 -4.99 -4.77 -11.07
CA ASP A 29 -6.07 -4.02 -10.41
C ASP A 29 -5.51 -3.04 -9.37
N ILE A 30 -4.45 -3.44 -8.65
CA ILE A 30 -3.76 -2.54 -7.72
C ILE A 30 -3.08 -1.38 -8.48
N ARG A 31 -2.53 -1.63 -9.68
CA ARG A 31 -1.98 -0.56 -10.54
C ARG A 31 -3.06 0.38 -11.07
N ALA A 32 -4.23 -0.15 -11.44
CA ALA A 32 -5.38 0.66 -11.84
C ALA A 32 -5.85 1.56 -10.69
N LEU A 33 -5.84 1.04 -9.44
CA LEU A 33 -6.14 1.81 -8.25
C LEU A 33 -5.13 2.95 -8.02
N ASP A 34 -3.81 2.69 -8.13
CA ASP A 34 -2.77 3.75 -8.01
C ASP A 34 -3.00 4.88 -9.03
N GLN A 35 -3.31 4.54 -10.28
CA GLN A 35 -3.59 5.52 -11.32
C GLN A 35 -4.86 6.32 -11.06
N TRP A 36 -5.91 5.67 -10.57
CA TRP A 36 -7.15 6.35 -10.20
C TRP A 36 -6.93 7.31 -9.02
N LEU A 37 -6.20 6.89 -7.99
CA LEU A 37 -5.86 7.75 -6.84
C LEU A 37 -5.06 8.99 -7.26
N LEU A 38 -4.14 8.84 -8.23
CA LEU A 38 -3.40 9.96 -8.79
C LEU A 38 -4.33 10.93 -9.55
N ALA A 39 -5.24 10.40 -10.37
CA ALA A 39 -6.16 11.22 -11.15
C ALA A 39 -7.12 12.02 -10.26
N GLU A 40 -7.61 11.40 -9.19
CA GLU A 40 -8.53 12.01 -8.23
C GLU A 40 -7.81 12.78 -7.10
N SER A 41 -6.47 12.87 -7.14
CA SER A 41 -5.66 13.58 -6.14
C SER A 41 -5.79 13.07 -4.70
N HIS A 42 -6.06 11.78 -4.53
CA HIS A 42 -6.12 11.09 -3.23
C HIS A 42 -4.73 10.66 -2.74
N PHE A 43 -3.83 11.64 -2.60
CA PHE A 43 -2.41 11.42 -2.32
C PHE A 43 -2.13 10.73 -0.99
N GLU A 44 -3.04 10.83 -0.01
CA GLU A 44 -2.92 10.22 1.30
C GLU A 44 -2.95 8.67 1.26
N PHE A 45 -3.51 8.08 0.21
CA PHE A 45 -3.60 6.61 0.05
C PHE A 45 -2.44 6.03 -0.78
N ILE A 46 -1.80 6.86 -1.61
CA ILE A 46 -0.81 6.41 -2.60
C ILE A 46 0.40 5.71 -1.95
N PRO A 47 1.01 6.21 -0.86
CA PRO A 47 2.15 5.54 -0.24
C PRO A 47 1.82 4.09 0.17
N ALA A 48 0.69 3.88 0.82
CA ALA A 48 0.25 2.56 1.29
C ALA A 48 -0.02 1.59 0.12
N VAL A 49 -0.67 2.06 -0.94
CA VAL A 49 -0.96 1.25 -2.15
C VAL A 49 0.33 0.87 -2.88
N ARG A 50 1.31 1.78 -2.96
CA ARG A 50 2.60 1.51 -3.58
C ARG A 50 3.47 0.57 -2.76
N ALA A 51 3.45 0.69 -1.44
CA ALA A 51 4.11 -0.27 -0.54
C ALA A 51 3.57 -1.69 -0.78
N ALA A 52 2.25 -1.86 -0.85
CA ALA A 52 1.62 -3.14 -1.16
C ALA A 52 2.02 -3.69 -2.55
N LEU A 53 2.17 -2.82 -3.56
CA LEU A 53 2.69 -3.21 -4.88
C LEU A 53 4.14 -3.68 -4.84
N GLN A 54 4.98 -2.99 -4.06
CA GLN A 54 6.40 -3.34 -3.93
C GLN A 54 6.57 -4.70 -3.24
N GLU A 55 5.87 -4.95 -2.13
CA GLU A 55 5.89 -6.24 -1.44
C GLU A 55 5.47 -7.40 -2.35
N ARG A 56 4.49 -7.17 -3.23
CA ARG A 56 4.07 -8.16 -4.24
C ARG A 56 5.17 -8.47 -5.25
N ALA A 57 5.88 -7.44 -5.71
CA ALA A 57 6.98 -7.62 -6.65
C ALA A 57 8.13 -8.41 -6.00
N GLU A 58 8.45 -8.13 -4.74
CA GLU A 58 9.46 -8.84 -3.96
C GLU A 58 9.07 -10.31 -3.75
N ARG A 59 7.83 -10.59 -3.34
CA ARG A 59 7.32 -11.97 -3.19
C ARG A 59 7.30 -12.76 -4.50
N GLY A 60 6.91 -12.11 -5.60
CA GLY A 60 6.93 -12.73 -6.93
C GLY A 60 8.34 -13.03 -7.43
N SER A 61 9.32 -12.18 -7.07
CA SER A 61 10.73 -12.38 -7.41
C SER A 61 11.39 -13.50 -6.61
N LEU A 62 10.95 -13.73 -5.36
CA LEU A 62 11.46 -14.80 -4.48
C LEU A 62 10.96 -16.21 -4.86
N GLY A 63 9.90 -16.33 -5.67
CA GLY A 63 9.36 -17.61 -6.14
C GLY A 63 9.96 -18.13 -7.46
N ALA A 64 10.90 -17.40 -8.06
CA ALA A 64 11.49 -17.71 -9.36
C ALA A 64 12.93 -18.26 -9.31
N ALA A 65 13.41 -18.65 -8.12
CA ALA A 65 14.75 -19.19 -7.88
C ALA A 65 14.74 -20.70 -7.59
#